data_AF-A0A4P5W2L5-F1
#
_entry.id   AF-A0A4P5W2L5-F1
#
_cell.length_a   1.000
_cell.length_b   1.000
_cell.length_c   1.000
_cell.angle_alpha   90.00
_cell.angle_beta   90.00
_cell.angle_gamma   90.00
#
_symmetry.space_group_name_H-M   'P 1'
#
loop_
_entity.id
_entity.type
_entity.pdbx_description
1 polymer ?
#
loop_
_entity_poly.entity_id
_entity_poly.type
_entity_poly.pdbx_seq_one_letter_code
_entity_poly.pdbx_strand_id
1 'polypeptide(L)' 'MAARINLADPDYEPSDDDLARLMHDAFSGLRDAREESLRAMRARIERLQVDARARFAANQPTNAGS' A
#
# COMPACT_ATOMS: atom_id res chain seq x y z
N MET A 1 -3.20 0.48 31.34
CA MET A 1 -2.51 1.59 30.65
C MET A 1 -1.06 1.19 30.50
N ALA A 2 -0.58 0.93 29.28
CA ALA A 2 0.85 0.73 29.07
C ALA A 2 1.57 2.06 29.32
N ALA A 3 2.58 2.06 30.19
CA ALA A 3 3.43 3.22 30.41
C ALA A 3 4.03 3.63 29.04
N ARG A 4 3.85 4.89 28.63
CA ARG A 4 4.49 5.40 27.42
C ARG A 4 5.97 5.50 27.71
N ILE A 5 6.74 4.54 27.21
CA ILE A 5 8.20 4.53 27.31
C ILE A 5 8.73 5.75 26.54
N ASN A 6 9.49 6.60 27.22
CA ASN A 6 10.16 7.72 26.59
C ASN A 6 11.51 7.26 26.05
N LEU A 7 11.55 6.82 24.79
CA LEU A 7 12.77 6.36 24.12
C LEU A 7 13.79 7.49 23.87
N ALA A 8 13.41 8.75 24.08
CA ALA A 8 14.31 9.90 23.97
C ALA A 8 14.96 10.28 25.31
N ASP A 9 14.68 9.55 26.38
CA ASP A 9 15.31 9.72 27.69
C ASP A 9 16.73 9.14 27.66
N PRO A 10 17.78 9.95 27.87
CA PRO A 10 19.17 9.47 27.85
C PRO A 10 19.50 8.51 28.99
N ASP A 11 18.71 8.51 30.06
CA ASP A 11 18.89 7.61 31.22
C ASP A 11 18.05 6.33 31.11
N TYR A 12 17.24 6.20 30.05
CA TYR A 12 16.42 5.02 29.81
C TYR A 12 17.18 3.97 28.98
N GLU A 13 17.44 2.81 29.59
CA GLU A 13 18.00 1.64 28.91
C GLU A 13 16.87 0.65 28.58
N PRO A 14 16.50 0.47 27.29
CA PRO A 14 15.45 -0.46 26.91
C PRO A 14 15.91 -1.90 27.08
N SER A 15 15.02 -2.76 27.57
CA SER A 15 15.25 -4.21 27.52
C SER A 15 15.10 -4.74 26.08
N ASP A 16 15.65 -5.92 25.82
CA ASP A 16 15.45 -6.62 24.55
C ASP A 16 13.95 -6.83 24.22
N ASP A 17 13.12 -7.08 25.24
CA ASP A 17 11.68 -7.22 25.09
C ASP A 17 11.01 -5.90 24.69
N ASP A 18 11.49 -4.76 25.22
CA ASP A 18 11.01 -3.43 24.84
C ASP A 18 11.37 -3.11 23.39
N LEU A 19 12.58 -3.47 22.96
CA LEU A 19 13.02 -3.33 21.57
C LEU A 19 12.22 -4.23 20.62
N ALA A 20 11.98 -5.48 21.00
CA ALA A 20 11.19 -6.42 20.21
C ALA A 20 9.74 -5.93 20.03
N ARG A 21 9.12 -5.42 21.10
CA ARG A 21 7.78 -4.82 21.05
C ARG A 21 7.76 -3.56 20.20
N LEU A 22 8.74 -2.67 20.34
CA LEU A 22 8.85 -1.47 19.52
C LEU A 22 8.95 -1.81 18.04
N MET A 23 9.77 -2.79 17.68
CA MET A 23 9.91 -3.26 16.30
C MET A 23 8.60 -3.88 15.79
N HIS A 24 7.94 -4.69 16.60
CA HIS A 24 6.64 -5.24 16.23
C HIS A 24 5.62 -4.14 15.95
N ASP A 25 5.51 -3.16 16.85
CA ASP A 25 4.56 -2.04 16.73
C ASP A 25 4.88 -1.14 15.52
N ALA A 26 6.17 -0.82 15.30
CA ALA A 26 6.61 0.02 14.19
C ALA A 26 6.31 -0.59 12.82
N PHE A 27 6.37 -1.92 12.71
CA PHE A 27 6.09 -2.65 11.47
C PHE A 27 4.69 -3.30 11.44
N SER A 28 3.90 -3.11 12.49
CA SER A 28 2.54 -3.63 12.57
C SER A 28 1.69 -3.04 11.46
N GLY A 29 0.95 -3.91 10.77
CA GLY A 29 0.09 -3.51 9.64
C GLY A 29 0.83 -3.12 8.35
N LEU A 30 2.17 -3.09 8.31
CA LEU A 30 2.91 -2.75 7.08
C LEU A 30 2.58 -3.72 5.94
N ARG A 31 2.46 -5.01 6.25
CA ARG A 31 2.10 -6.04 5.28
C ARG A 31 0.71 -5.78 4.71
N ASP A 32 -0.28 -5.55 5.56
CA ASP A 32 -1.66 -5.36 5.15
C ASP A 32 -1.80 -4.08 4.31
N ALA A 33 -1.15 -2.99 4.72
CA ALA A 33 -1.10 -1.74 3.96
C ALA A 33 -0.45 -1.93 2.58
N ARG A 34 0.62 -2.74 2.50
CA ARG A 34 1.26 -3.08 1.23
C ARG A 34 0.34 -3.90 0.33
N GLU A 35 -0.35 -4.89 0.87
CA GLU A 35 -1.29 -5.71 0.13
C GLU A 35 -2.50 -4.90 -0.36
N GLU A 36 -3.04 -4.00 0.47
CA GLU A 36 -4.09 -3.02 0.12
C GLU A 36 -3.65 -2.15 -1.06
N SER A 37 -2.44 -1.58 -0.99
CA SER A 37 -1.87 -0.75 -2.05
C SER A 37 -1.73 -1.51 -3.37
N LEU A 38 -1.25 -2.77 -3.32
CA LEU A 38 -1.16 -3.63 -4.50
C LEU A 38 -2.53 -3.95 -5.10
N ARG A 39 -3.55 -4.23 -4.27
CA ARG A 39 -4.93 -4.43 -4.72
C ARG A 39 -5.47 -3.18 -5.43
N ALA A 40 -5.30 -2.01 -4.82
CA ALA A 40 -5.74 -0.74 -5.39
C ALA A 40 -5.06 -0.44 -6.74
N MET A 41 -3.76 -0.72 -6.85
CA MET A 41 -2.99 -0.53 -8.08
C MET A 41 -3.48 -1.46 -9.20
N ARG A 42 -3.73 -2.74 -8.90
CA ARG A 42 -4.28 -3.71 -9.87
C ARG A 42 -5.65 -3.26 -10.39
N ALA A 43 -6.56 -2.89 -9.48
CA ALA A 43 -7.88 -2.39 -9.86
C ALA A 43 -7.80 -1.11 -10.73
N ARG A 44 -6.81 -0.23 -10.48
CA ARG A 44 -6.57 0.94 -11.31
C ARG A 44 -6.08 0.56 -12.71
N ILE A 45 -5.16 -0.39 -12.82
CA ILE A 45 -4.65 -0.88 -14.11
C ILE A 45 -5.79 -1.48 -14.93
N GLU A 46 -6.62 -2.33 -14.33
CA GLU A 46 -7.78 -2.94 -14.99
C GLU A 46 -8.74 -1.89 -15.56
N ARG A 47 -9.09 -0.86 -14.76
CA ARG A 47 -9.93 0.25 -15.25
C ARG A 47 -9.28 0.97 -16.44
N LEU A 48 -7.99 1.30 -16.35
CA LEU A 48 -7.28 1.98 -17.43
C LEU A 48 -7.23 1.13 -18.71
N GLN A 49 -7.10 -0.20 -18.59
CA GLN A 49 -7.14 -1.10 -19.74
C GLN A 49 -8.52 -1.12 -20.40
N VAL A 50 -9.59 -1.18 -19.61
CA VAL A 50 -10.97 -1.11 -20.12
C VAL A 50 -11.21 0.21 -20.84
N ASP A 51 -10.84 1.33 -20.21
CA ASP A 51 -10.99 2.67 -20.80
C ASP A 51 -10.17 2.83 -22.08
N ALA A 52 -8.93 2.36 -22.09
CA ALA A 52 -8.07 2.41 -23.27
C ALA A 52 -8.65 1.57 -24.42
N ARG A 53 -9.17 0.38 -24.13
CA ARG A 53 -9.80 -0.48 -25.13
C ARG A 53 -11.09 0.16 -25.68
N ALA A 54 -11.91 0.76 -24.83
CA ALA A 54 -13.11 1.48 -25.24
C ALA A 54 -12.78 2.67 -26.15
N ARG A 55 -11.76 3.47 -25.78
CA ARG A 55 -11.26 4.59 -26.61
C ARG A 55 -10.71 4.11 -27.94
N PHE A 56 -9.95 3.01 -27.95
CA PHE A 56 -9.43 2.43 -29.19
C PHE A 56 -10.55 1.97 -30.12
N ALA A 57 -11.57 1.29 -29.59
CA ALA A 57 -12.74 0.87 -30.36
C ALA A 57 -13.54 2.07 -30.89
N ALA A 58 -13.73 3.12 -30.09
CA ALA A 58 -14.44 4.34 -30.49
C ALA A 58 -13.70 5.15 -31.57
N ASN A 59 -12.36 5.10 -31.57
CA ASN A 59 -11.50 5.79 -32.52
C ASN A 59 -11.09 4.91 -33.72
N GLN A 60 -11.59 3.68 -33.81
CA GLN A 60 -11.33 2.82 -34.95
C GLN A 60 -12.11 3.42 -36.15
N PRO A 61 -11.45 3.88 -37.22
CA PRO A 61 -12.15 4.40 -38.37
C PRO A 61 -13.03 3.28 -38.94
N THR A 62 -14.29 3.60 -39.24
CA THR A 62 -15.22 2.78 -40.03
C THR A 62 -14.71 2.62 -41.47
N ASN A 63 -13.54 2.00 -41.62
CA ASN A 63 -12.91 1.71 -42.90
C ASN A 63 -12.73 0.18 -43.00
N ALA A 64 -13.84 -0.52 -43.09
CA ALA A 64 -13.91 -1.90 -43.55
C ALA A 64 -15.30 -2.13 -44.18
N GLY A 65 -15.56 -1.48 -45.31
CA GLY A 65 -16.81 -1.69 -46.05
C GLY A 65 -17.14 -0.59 -47.05
N SER A 66 -16.42 -0.53 -48.16
CA SER A 66 -16.88 -0.09 -49.48
C SER A 66 -15.92 -0.64 -50.53
#